data_AF-A0A9W9DP82-F1
#
_entry.id   AF-A0A9W9DP82-F1
#
_cell.length_a   1.000
_cell.length_b   1.000
_cell.length_c   1.000
_cell.angle_alpha   90.00
_cell.angle_beta   90.00
_cell.angle_gamma   90.00
#
_symmetry.space_group_name_H-M   'P 1'
#
loop_
_entity.id
_entity.type
_entity.pdbx_description
1 polymer ?
#
loop_
_entity_poly.entity_id
_entity_poly.type
_entity_poly.pdbx_seq_one_letter_code
_entity_poly.pdbx_strand_id
1 'polypeptide(L)'
;MNTPNHSGSDILRNANPIISVIGAGAMGSQIAHRLFQSGAGPILTNLDGRSPETCKRAVECRMEDTSYADIVSRATYILSIVPPKDAFAIAKIIADTVKISNSEETTAPAQPRTKLVFIDCNAVNPSSAKQMAELFVNTSATFIDGAIVGGPPSEVYNPGLYICADPDDEAVLEELEVTLKKYGLQPFSLKGEGAGIGDASAVKMANSGIVKGAIALFTSMILASYASSPSTSQGLLHSLHISQSTFIDQMIRLVPQMTPKAYRFVEEMKEVARFTEDEGLDEISCIYEGAAKLFQKIARTHEARGREEGQNAYLNRTVKGREFDDVDALLAVISDAKVLWARDKGKSWDPSHM
;
A
#
# COMPACT_ATOMS: atom_id res chain seq x y z
N MET A 1 1.75 55.41 27.10
CA MET A 1 2.47 54.40 26.31
C MET A 1 2.53 53.13 27.15
N ASN A 2 1.57 52.23 26.94
CA ASN A 2 1.51 50.92 27.59
C ASN A 2 2.18 49.90 26.69
N THR A 3 3.22 49.24 27.18
CA THR A 3 3.76 48.01 26.59
C THR A 3 2.99 46.81 27.17
N PRO A 4 2.41 45.91 26.36
CA PRO A 4 1.83 44.69 26.87
C PRO A 4 2.91 43.66 27.15
N ASN A 5 2.79 43.04 28.31
CA ASN A 5 3.58 41.93 28.80
C ASN A 5 3.14 40.65 28.03
N HIS A 6 3.93 40.20 27.06
CA HIS A 6 3.78 38.87 26.45
C HIS A 6 4.79 37.92 27.10
N SER A 7 4.39 37.29 28.20
CA SER A 7 5.07 36.11 28.72
C SER A 7 4.02 35.14 29.24
N GLY A 8 3.79 34.05 28.49
CA GLY A 8 2.87 33.00 28.94
C GLY A 8 2.44 31.92 27.94
N SER A 9 2.66 32.06 26.62
CA SER A 9 2.08 31.10 25.64
C SER A 9 3.07 30.20 24.89
N ASP A 10 4.39 30.38 25.01
CA ASP A 10 5.36 29.70 24.11
C ASP A 10 6.17 28.56 24.73
N ILE A 11 5.88 28.11 25.96
CA ILE A 11 6.76 27.15 26.67
C ILE A 11 6.35 25.66 26.50
N LEU A 12 5.25 25.33 25.81
CA LEU A 12 4.79 23.94 25.65
C LEU A 12 4.81 23.35 24.22
N ARG A 13 5.53 23.97 23.26
CA ARG A 13 5.69 23.42 21.89
C ARG A 13 6.95 22.57 21.65
N ASN A 14 7.68 22.19 22.70
CA ASN A 14 9.07 21.72 22.57
C ASN A 14 9.34 20.26 22.98
N ALA A 15 8.32 19.39 23.07
CA ALA A 15 8.55 17.95 23.15
C ALA A 15 8.48 17.34 21.74
N ASN A 16 9.50 16.59 21.33
CA ASN A 16 9.41 15.78 20.10
C ASN A 16 8.25 14.77 20.26
N PRO A 17 7.41 14.57 19.23
CA PRO A 17 6.31 13.61 19.31
C PRO A 17 6.85 12.19 19.46
N ILE A 18 6.19 11.39 20.28
CA ILE A 18 6.49 9.96 20.40
C ILE A 18 5.69 9.23 19.31
N ILE A 19 6.38 8.48 18.46
CA ILE A 19 5.77 7.79 17.33
C ILE A 19 5.78 6.29 17.57
N SER A 20 4.64 5.66 17.34
CA SER A 20 4.47 4.21 17.31
C SER A 20 4.21 3.74 15.87
N VAL A 21 4.79 2.60 15.52
CA VAL A 21 4.44 1.84 14.30
C VAL A 21 4.02 0.44 14.73
N ILE A 22 2.73 0.14 14.61
CA ILE A 22 2.19 -1.19 14.89
C ILE A 22 2.36 -2.05 13.65
N GLY A 23 3.15 -3.11 13.78
CA GLY A 23 3.45 -4.06 12.71
C GLY A 23 4.89 -3.94 12.18
N ALA A 24 5.73 -4.92 12.51
CA ALA A 24 7.12 -5.03 12.02
C ALA A 24 7.24 -5.96 10.79
N GLY A 25 6.27 -5.88 9.89
CA GLY A 25 6.37 -6.47 8.54
C GLY A 25 7.37 -5.72 7.66
N ALA A 26 7.55 -6.14 6.41
CA ALA A 26 8.50 -5.50 5.49
C ALA A 26 8.26 -3.99 5.29
N MET A 27 6.99 -3.55 5.25
CA MET A 27 6.64 -2.14 5.14
C MET A 27 6.84 -1.40 6.47
N GLY A 28 6.16 -1.85 7.54
CA GLY A 28 6.16 -1.14 8.82
C GLY A 28 7.54 -1.02 9.46
N SER A 29 8.40 -2.06 9.36
CA SER A 29 9.76 -1.99 9.89
C SER A 29 10.61 -0.94 9.16
N GLN A 30 10.47 -0.82 7.82
CA GLN A 30 11.23 0.16 7.04
C GLN A 30 10.70 1.60 7.24
N ILE A 31 9.39 1.77 7.43
CA ILE A 31 8.81 3.07 7.85
C ILE A 31 9.36 3.47 9.22
N ALA A 32 9.37 2.57 10.19
CA ALA A 32 9.94 2.81 11.52
C ALA A 32 11.45 3.15 11.43
N HIS A 33 12.20 2.40 10.62
CA HIS A 33 13.62 2.66 10.41
C HIS A 33 13.87 4.07 9.84
N ARG A 34 13.05 4.48 8.85
CA ARG A 34 13.14 5.82 8.26
C ARG A 34 12.85 6.92 9.28
N LEU A 35 11.77 6.79 10.06
CA LEU A 35 11.43 7.72 11.13
C LEU A 35 12.59 7.85 12.14
N PHE A 36 13.16 6.71 12.56
CA PHE A 36 14.30 6.67 13.47
C PHE A 36 15.53 7.37 12.89
N GLN A 37 15.91 7.05 11.64
CA GLN A 37 17.05 7.66 10.94
C GLN A 37 16.90 9.18 10.80
N SER A 38 15.68 9.68 10.68
CA SER A 38 15.36 11.11 10.59
C SER A 38 15.21 11.79 11.96
N GLY A 39 15.53 11.10 13.06
CA GLY A 39 15.62 11.70 14.40
C GLY A 39 14.30 11.72 15.18
N ALA A 40 13.32 10.88 14.82
CA ALA A 40 12.08 10.73 15.61
C ALA A 40 12.30 10.06 16.98
N GLY A 41 13.48 9.48 17.22
CA GLY A 41 13.76 8.67 18.40
C GLY A 41 13.35 7.21 18.21
N PRO A 42 13.43 6.38 19.27
CA PRO A 42 12.96 5.00 19.23
C PRO A 42 11.47 4.94 18.83
N ILE A 43 11.14 4.00 17.94
CA ILE A 43 9.77 3.86 17.44
C ILE A 43 9.06 2.77 18.22
N LEU A 44 7.95 3.11 18.87
CA LEU A 44 7.24 2.15 19.70
C LEU A 44 6.55 1.11 18.84
N THR A 45 6.47 -0.11 19.35
CA THR A 45 5.72 -1.20 18.72
C THR A 45 5.27 -2.20 19.76
N ASN A 46 4.43 -3.15 19.36
CA ASN A 46 4.06 -4.30 20.17
C ASN A 46 4.39 -5.58 19.39
N LEU A 47 5.18 -6.46 20.00
CA LEU A 47 5.65 -7.71 19.41
C LEU A 47 4.93 -8.94 19.98
N ASP A 48 3.84 -8.77 20.74
CA ASP A 48 3.10 -9.88 21.31
C ASP A 48 2.57 -10.83 20.22
N GLY A 49 2.91 -12.11 20.41
CA GLY A 49 2.56 -13.19 19.49
C GLY A 49 3.17 -13.06 18.08
N ARG A 50 4.17 -12.19 17.86
CA ARG A 50 4.83 -12.04 16.56
C ARG A 50 5.91 -13.11 16.34
N SER A 51 6.18 -13.43 15.08
CA SER A 51 7.19 -14.44 14.72
C SER A 51 8.62 -13.98 15.03
N PRO A 52 9.58 -14.92 15.24
CA PRO A 52 10.98 -14.57 15.45
C PRO A 52 11.57 -13.65 14.37
N GLU A 53 11.19 -13.83 13.10
CA GLU A 53 11.65 -13.00 11.99
C GLU A 53 11.10 -11.58 12.09
N THR A 54 9.88 -11.43 12.61
CA THR A 54 9.25 -10.12 12.83
C THR A 54 9.93 -9.39 13.98
N CYS A 55 10.21 -10.07 15.09
CA CYS A 55 10.95 -9.50 16.21
C CYS A 55 12.37 -9.09 15.80
N LYS A 56 13.06 -9.93 15.02
CA LYS A 56 14.39 -9.60 14.49
C LYS A 56 14.37 -8.33 13.64
N ARG A 57 13.43 -8.21 12.70
CA ARG A 57 13.28 -6.99 11.87
C ARG A 57 13.00 -5.75 12.71
N ALA A 58 12.17 -5.88 13.75
CA ALA A 58 11.85 -4.77 14.65
C ALA A 58 13.12 -4.23 15.35
N VAL A 59 13.94 -5.13 15.89
CA VAL A 59 15.22 -4.77 16.53
C VAL A 59 16.19 -4.11 15.55
N GLU A 60 16.35 -4.68 14.35
CA GLU A 60 17.19 -4.12 13.29
C GLU A 60 16.75 -2.70 12.88
N CYS A 61 15.44 -2.45 12.93
CA CYS A 61 14.83 -1.16 12.60
C CYS A 61 14.68 -0.21 13.79
N ARG A 62 15.29 -0.52 14.95
CA ARG A 62 15.28 0.32 16.17
C ARG A 62 13.88 0.56 16.75
N MET A 63 13.02 -0.44 16.63
CA MET A 63 11.70 -0.43 17.24
C MET A 63 11.81 -0.89 18.71
N GLU A 64 11.10 -0.23 19.60
CA GLU A 64 11.01 -0.52 21.03
C GLU A 64 9.72 -1.29 21.32
N ASP A 65 9.83 -2.52 21.80
CA ASP A 65 8.68 -3.35 22.16
C ASP A 65 8.07 -2.91 23.49
N THR A 66 6.77 -2.70 23.50
CA THR A 66 6.00 -2.29 24.68
C THR A 66 4.52 -2.69 24.56
N SER A 67 3.76 -2.53 25.65
CA SER A 67 2.35 -2.92 25.67
C SER A 67 1.47 -1.91 24.90
N TYR A 68 0.29 -2.33 24.45
CA TYR A 68 -0.67 -1.37 23.85
C TYR A 68 -1.07 -0.25 24.81
N ALA A 69 -1.14 -0.52 26.13
CA ALA A 69 -1.39 0.48 27.15
C ALA A 69 -0.27 1.54 27.21
N ASP A 70 0.99 1.11 27.13
CA ASP A 70 2.15 2.00 27.08
C ASP A 70 2.24 2.78 25.77
N ILE A 71 1.87 2.15 24.64
CA ILE A 71 1.75 2.86 23.35
C ILE A 71 0.71 3.98 23.48
N VAL A 72 -0.50 3.67 23.97
CA VAL A 72 -1.60 4.64 24.10
C VAL A 72 -1.29 5.73 25.12
N SER A 73 -0.52 5.44 26.17
CA SER A 73 -0.15 6.42 27.19
C SER A 73 0.98 7.37 26.75
N ARG A 74 1.91 6.90 25.92
CA ARG A 74 3.11 7.66 25.55
C ARG A 74 3.06 8.26 24.14
N ALA A 75 2.44 7.59 23.18
CA ALA A 75 2.50 8.00 21.78
C ALA A 75 1.65 9.25 21.51
N THR A 76 2.16 10.10 20.63
CA THR A 76 1.39 11.17 19.98
C THR A 76 0.74 10.63 18.70
N TYR A 77 1.50 9.84 17.94
CA TYR A 77 1.07 9.28 16.64
C TYR A 77 1.24 7.76 16.63
N ILE A 78 0.21 7.03 16.22
CA ILE A 78 0.26 5.57 16.01
C ILE A 78 -0.02 5.29 14.53
N LEU A 79 0.97 4.76 13.81
CA LEU A 79 0.78 4.26 12.45
C LEU A 79 0.51 2.75 12.50
N SER A 80 -0.67 2.32 12.05
CA SER A 80 -1.03 0.90 11.94
C SER A 80 -0.65 0.37 10.56
N ILE A 81 0.32 -0.56 10.50
CA ILE A 81 0.83 -1.16 9.26
C ILE A 81 0.90 -2.69 9.43
N VAL A 82 -0.26 -3.32 9.32
CA VAL A 82 -0.50 -4.76 9.49
C VAL A 82 -1.14 -5.36 8.23
N PRO A 83 -1.28 -6.69 8.12
CA PRO A 83 -2.12 -7.28 7.08
C PRO A 83 -3.56 -6.73 7.15
N PRO A 84 -4.23 -6.44 6.01
CA PRO A 84 -5.58 -5.84 6.02
C PRO A 84 -6.60 -6.58 6.88
N LYS A 85 -6.54 -7.92 6.90
CA LYS A 85 -7.40 -8.78 7.73
C LYS A 85 -7.28 -8.52 9.25
N ASP A 86 -6.18 -7.94 9.70
CA ASP A 86 -5.88 -7.68 11.11
C ASP A 86 -6.16 -6.21 11.49
N ALA A 87 -6.39 -5.32 10.52
CA ALA A 87 -6.50 -3.87 10.70
C ALA A 87 -7.60 -3.48 11.71
N PHE A 88 -8.82 -4.00 11.50
CA PHE A 88 -9.96 -3.71 12.39
C PHE A 88 -9.70 -4.17 13.83
N ALA A 89 -9.11 -5.35 14.01
CA ALA A 89 -8.82 -5.89 15.34
C ALA A 89 -7.82 -4.99 16.08
N ILE A 90 -6.78 -4.51 15.39
CA ILE A 90 -5.81 -3.55 15.95
C ILE A 90 -6.48 -2.22 16.27
N ALA A 91 -7.25 -1.64 15.34
CA ALA A 91 -7.99 -0.41 15.57
C ALA A 91 -8.89 -0.50 16.81
N LYS A 92 -9.60 -1.63 16.97
CA LYS A 92 -10.44 -1.90 18.13
C LYS A 92 -9.64 -1.99 19.43
N ILE A 93 -8.52 -2.71 19.44
CA ILE A 93 -7.64 -2.80 20.62
C ILE A 93 -7.20 -1.40 21.06
N ILE A 94 -6.77 -0.54 20.13
CA ILE A 94 -6.34 0.82 20.45
C ILE A 94 -7.51 1.65 20.97
N ALA A 95 -8.66 1.65 20.29
CA ALA A 95 -9.84 2.39 20.70
C ALA A 95 -10.34 1.98 22.11
N ASP A 96 -10.37 0.67 22.41
CA ASP A 96 -10.76 0.16 23.72
C ASP A 96 -9.73 0.57 24.80
N THR A 97 -8.44 0.51 24.49
CA THR A 97 -7.37 0.93 25.41
C THR A 97 -7.43 2.44 25.73
N VAL A 98 -7.78 3.27 24.74
CA VAL A 98 -8.03 4.71 24.93
C VAL A 98 -9.22 4.94 25.87
N LYS A 99 -10.33 4.20 25.68
CA LYS A 99 -11.52 4.29 26.54
C LYS A 99 -11.22 3.92 28.00
N ILE A 100 -10.47 2.85 28.22
CA ILE A 100 -10.08 2.41 29.57
C ILE A 100 -9.21 3.47 30.25
N SER A 101 -8.18 3.97 29.54
CA SER A 101 -7.26 4.99 30.07
C SER A 101 -7.97 6.27 30.52
N ASN A 102 -9.04 6.67 29.81
CA ASN A 102 -9.84 7.85 30.19
C ASN A 102 -10.73 7.62 31.42
N SER A 103 -11.08 6.36 31.73
CA SER A 103 -11.97 6.01 32.85
C SER A 103 -11.26 5.93 34.20
N GLU A 104 -9.94 5.67 34.20
CA GLU A 104 -9.13 5.51 35.41
C GLU A 104 -8.60 6.85 35.98
N GLU A 105 -8.66 7.95 35.21
CA GLU A 105 -8.19 9.28 35.61
C GLU A 105 -9.29 10.07 36.36
N THR A 106 -9.52 9.74 37.64
CA THR A 106 -10.31 10.59 38.57
C THR A 106 -9.51 11.18 39.74
N THR A 107 -8.18 10.99 39.83
CA THR A 107 -7.43 11.40 41.04
C THR A 107 -6.03 12.04 40.86
N ALA A 108 -5.54 12.31 39.65
CA ALA A 108 -4.22 12.94 39.46
C ALA A 108 -4.30 14.24 38.63
N PRO A 109 -3.43 15.25 38.88
CA PRO A 109 -3.44 16.49 38.10
C PRO A 109 -3.02 16.19 36.66
N ALA A 110 -3.97 16.36 35.74
CA ALA A 110 -3.81 16.11 34.32
C ALA A 110 -2.69 16.97 33.72
N GLN A 111 -1.61 16.32 33.29
CA GLN A 111 -0.80 16.89 32.20
C GLN A 111 -1.72 17.02 30.97
N PRO A 112 -1.64 18.10 30.19
CA PRO A 112 -2.41 18.20 28.95
C PRO A 112 -1.95 17.09 28.01
N ARG A 113 -2.73 16.01 27.95
CA ARG A 113 -2.45 14.89 27.04
C ARG A 113 -2.62 15.42 25.63
N THR A 114 -1.56 15.41 24.83
CA THR A 114 -1.67 15.62 23.39
C THR A 114 -2.70 14.62 22.85
N LYS A 115 -3.69 15.08 22.09
CA LYS A 115 -4.74 14.24 21.49
C LYS A 115 -4.04 13.13 20.68
N LEU A 116 -4.18 11.88 21.12
CA LEU A 116 -3.57 10.73 20.44
C LEU A 116 -4.13 10.67 19.02
N VAL A 117 -3.27 10.46 18.01
CA VAL A 117 -3.71 10.29 16.63
C VAL A 117 -3.42 8.87 16.18
N PHE A 118 -4.46 8.13 15.82
CA PHE A 118 -4.36 6.80 15.21
C PHE A 118 -4.52 6.93 13.70
N ILE A 119 -3.48 6.53 12.96
CA ILE A 119 -3.45 6.52 11.51
C ILE A 119 -3.55 5.06 11.06
N ASP A 120 -4.66 4.69 10.43
CA ASP A 120 -4.75 3.40 9.77
C ASP A 120 -4.04 3.49 8.42
N CYS A 121 -2.89 2.83 8.26
CA CYS A 121 -2.11 2.87 7.02
C CYS A 121 -2.26 1.58 6.19
N ASN A 122 -3.32 0.82 6.45
CA ASN A 122 -3.51 -0.52 5.91
C ASN A 122 -4.14 -0.48 4.50
N ALA A 123 -3.92 -1.53 3.72
CA ALA A 123 -4.51 -1.63 2.37
C ALA A 123 -5.96 -2.13 2.46
N VAL A 124 -6.87 -1.30 2.97
CA VAL A 124 -8.30 -1.57 3.14
C VAL A 124 -9.14 -0.76 2.16
N ASN A 125 -10.39 -1.15 1.93
CA ASN A 125 -11.34 -0.36 1.16
C ASN A 125 -11.90 0.84 1.98
N PRO A 126 -12.51 1.85 1.31
CA PRO A 126 -13.07 3.02 1.99
C PRO A 126 -14.14 2.67 3.04
N SER A 127 -14.98 1.66 2.80
CA SER A 127 -16.01 1.23 3.74
C SER A 127 -15.42 0.66 5.03
N SER A 128 -14.32 -0.10 4.97
CA SER A 128 -13.60 -0.58 6.15
C SER A 128 -12.93 0.56 6.92
N ALA A 129 -12.35 1.54 6.23
CA ALA A 129 -11.76 2.72 6.88
C ALA A 129 -12.82 3.51 7.68
N LYS A 130 -14.01 3.72 7.08
CA LYS A 130 -15.16 4.35 7.75
C LYS A 130 -15.62 3.55 8.97
N GLN A 131 -15.75 2.22 8.85
CA GLN A 131 -16.08 1.34 9.98
C GLN A 131 -15.06 1.39 11.12
N MET A 132 -13.77 1.51 10.80
CA MET A 132 -12.74 1.67 11.83
C MET A 132 -12.80 3.04 12.51
N ALA A 133 -13.09 4.11 11.76
CA ALA A 133 -13.26 5.44 12.33
C ALA A 133 -14.39 5.49 13.37
N GLU A 134 -15.48 4.75 13.16
CA GLU A 134 -16.58 4.62 14.14
C GLU A 134 -16.12 4.12 15.52
N LEU A 135 -15.05 3.32 15.60
CA LEU A 135 -14.51 2.82 16.87
C LEU A 135 -13.96 3.94 17.76
N PHE A 136 -13.47 5.01 17.14
CA PHE A 136 -12.83 6.16 17.77
C PHE A 136 -13.81 7.29 18.09
N VAL A 137 -15.06 7.19 17.63
CA VAL A 137 -16.14 8.11 18.04
C VAL A 137 -16.29 8.05 19.56
N ASN A 138 -16.44 9.22 20.20
CA ASN A 138 -16.47 9.41 21.65
C ASN A 138 -15.20 8.95 22.40
N THR A 139 -14.06 8.84 21.71
CA THR A 139 -12.76 8.68 22.35
C THR A 139 -11.99 9.99 22.37
N SER A 140 -10.91 10.06 23.15
CA SER A 140 -9.98 11.20 23.15
C SER A 140 -8.94 11.13 22.01
N ALA A 141 -9.04 10.14 21.12
CA ALA A 141 -8.12 9.95 20.00
C ALA A 141 -8.77 10.37 18.67
N THR A 142 -7.98 10.99 17.78
CA THR A 142 -8.37 11.27 16.39
C THR A 142 -8.02 10.08 15.51
N PHE A 143 -8.94 9.71 14.61
CA PHE A 143 -8.70 8.74 13.56
C PHE A 143 -8.32 9.44 12.25
N ILE A 144 -7.30 8.92 11.57
CA ILE A 144 -6.88 9.36 10.23
C ILE A 144 -6.88 8.14 9.31
N ASP A 145 -7.56 8.27 8.17
CA ASP A 145 -7.46 7.30 7.07
C ASP A 145 -6.14 7.54 6.34
N GLY A 146 -5.31 6.51 6.27
CA GLY A 146 -3.98 6.56 5.69
C GLY A 146 -3.78 5.46 4.65
N ALA A 147 -3.02 5.76 3.61
CA ALA A 147 -2.69 4.77 2.61
C ALA A 147 -1.28 4.92 2.06
N ILE A 148 -0.49 3.85 2.23
CA ILE A 148 0.87 3.78 1.69
C ILE A 148 0.81 3.27 0.24
N VAL A 149 1.26 4.09 -0.71
CA VAL A 149 1.38 3.74 -2.13
C VAL A 149 2.85 3.62 -2.50
N GLY A 150 3.26 2.40 -2.82
CA GLY A 150 4.64 2.09 -3.17
C GLY A 150 5.19 0.86 -2.46
N GLY A 151 6.46 0.57 -2.70
CA GLY A 151 7.23 -0.43 -1.95
C GLY A 151 7.71 0.10 -0.59
N PRO A 152 8.28 -0.75 0.28
CA PRO A 152 8.93 -0.29 1.49
C PRO A 152 10.00 0.78 1.20
N PRO A 153 10.17 1.79 2.08
CA PRO A 153 11.21 2.78 1.88
C PRO A 153 12.61 2.14 1.89
N SER A 154 13.52 2.78 1.15
CA SER A 154 14.95 2.48 1.11
C SER A 154 15.73 3.81 1.00
N GLU A 155 17.05 3.78 0.99
CA GLU A 155 17.86 5.00 0.85
C GLU A 155 17.52 5.82 -0.41
N VAL A 156 17.12 5.16 -1.50
CA VAL A 156 16.84 5.79 -2.80
C VAL A 156 15.35 5.83 -3.16
N TYR A 157 14.47 5.37 -2.27
CA TYR A 157 13.03 5.29 -2.53
C TYR A 157 12.20 5.58 -1.28
N ASN A 158 11.13 6.33 -1.45
CA ASN A 158 10.17 6.63 -0.39
C ASN A 158 8.75 6.45 -0.97
N PRO A 159 7.88 5.64 -0.35
CA PRO A 159 6.50 5.55 -0.80
C PRO A 159 5.72 6.82 -0.41
N GLY A 160 4.69 7.13 -1.19
CA GLY A 160 3.73 8.15 -0.79
C GLY A 160 2.84 7.64 0.34
N LEU A 161 2.61 8.48 1.34
CA LEU A 161 1.63 8.25 2.41
C LEU A 161 0.48 9.23 2.24
N TYR A 162 -0.61 8.79 1.65
CA TYR A 162 -1.80 9.60 1.49
C TYR A 162 -2.58 9.59 2.79
N ILE A 163 -3.05 10.73 3.26
CA ILE A 163 -3.78 10.84 4.52
C ILE A 163 -5.02 11.71 4.32
N CYS A 164 -6.12 11.31 4.97
CA CYS A 164 -7.35 12.08 5.02
C CYS A 164 -7.97 11.96 6.42
N ALA A 165 -8.58 13.03 6.87
CA ALA A 165 -9.23 13.12 8.18
C ALA A 165 -10.73 13.39 7.99
N ASP A 166 -11.46 13.30 9.10
CA ASP A 166 -12.76 13.99 9.17
C ASP A 166 -12.54 15.50 8.96
N PRO A 167 -13.44 16.23 8.27
CA PRO A 167 -13.34 17.67 8.10
C PRO A 167 -13.15 18.45 9.41
N ASP A 168 -13.72 17.98 10.52
CA ASP A 168 -13.57 18.62 11.84
C ASP A 168 -12.15 18.47 12.43
N ASP A 169 -11.33 17.57 11.90
CA ASP A 169 -9.95 17.29 12.34
C ASP A 169 -8.87 17.81 11.34
N GLU A 170 -9.21 18.74 10.43
CA GLU A 170 -8.28 19.26 9.40
C GLU A 170 -6.97 19.84 10.00
N ALA A 171 -7.05 20.54 11.13
CA ALA A 171 -5.87 21.09 11.80
C ALA A 171 -4.92 19.99 12.32
N VAL A 172 -5.46 18.85 12.77
CA VAL A 172 -4.67 17.69 13.20
C VAL A 172 -3.97 17.05 12.00
N LEU A 173 -4.68 16.96 10.87
CA LEU A 173 -4.12 16.44 9.61
C LEU A 173 -2.94 17.29 9.13
N GLU A 174 -3.03 18.62 9.24
CA GLU A 174 -1.95 19.55 8.90
C GLU A 174 -0.70 19.38 9.78
N GLU A 175 -0.89 19.30 11.09
CA GLU A 175 0.20 19.08 12.04
C GLU A 175 0.88 17.72 11.79
N LEU A 176 0.08 16.69 11.52
CA LEU A 176 0.55 15.35 11.17
C LEU A 176 1.40 15.38 9.90
N GLU A 177 0.93 16.02 8.82
CA GLU A 177 1.67 16.11 7.56
C GLU A 177 3.04 16.77 7.75
N VAL A 178 3.08 17.91 8.46
CA VAL A 178 4.33 18.62 8.75
C VAL A 178 5.27 17.73 9.57
N THR A 179 4.75 17.03 10.58
CA THR A 179 5.51 16.16 11.46
C THR A 179 6.10 14.95 10.72
N LEU A 180 5.28 14.22 9.97
CA LEU A 180 5.73 13.03 9.24
C LEU A 180 6.76 13.40 8.16
N LYS A 181 6.59 14.57 7.51
CA LYS A 181 7.56 15.10 6.54
C LYS A 181 8.89 15.48 7.21
N LYS A 182 8.84 16.11 8.40
CA LYS A 182 10.04 16.41 9.22
C LYS A 182 10.83 15.12 9.53
N TYR A 183 10.14 14.02 9.79
CA TYR A 183 10.75 12.71 10.07
C TYR A 183 10.90 11.82 8.83
N GLY A 184 11.03 12.43 7.65
CA GLY A 184 11.52 11.77 6.45
C GLY A 184 10.49 10.97 5.67
N LEU A 185 9.21 10.93 6.07
CA LEU A 185 8.16 10.34 5.25
C LEU A 185 7.70 11.31 4.14
N GLN A 186 6.91 10.80 3.19
CA GLN A 186 6.28 11.59 2.13
C GLN A 186 4.76 11.62 2.30
N PRO A 187 4.24 12.32 3.32
CA PRO A 187 2.80 12.47 3.49
C PRO A 187 2.21 13.38 2.40
N PHE A 188 0.98 13.12 2.01
CA PHE A 188 0.17 13.96 1.13
C PHE A 188 -1.27 13.98 1.66
N SER A 189 -1.71 15.14 2.16
CA SER A 189 -3.07 15.30 2.66
C SER A 189 -4.06 15.47 1.53
N LEU A 190 -5.12 14.66 1.54
CA LEU A 190 -6.31 14.86 0.71
C LEU A 190 -7.21 15.87 1.42
N LYS A 191 -7.52 16.97 0.74
CA LYS A 191 -8.29 18.10 1.25
C LYS A 191 -9.22 18.64 0.17
N GLY A 192 -10.21 19.41 0.59
CA GLY A 192 -11.16 20.09 -0.30
C GLY A 192 -12.59 19.62 -0.11
N GLU A 193 -13.49 20.17 -0.91
CA GLU A 193 -14.91 19.83 -0.85
C GLU A 193 -15.14 18.34 -1.12
N GLY A 194 -15.85 17.68 -0.19
CA GLY A 194 -16.16 16.25 -0.26
C GLY A 194 -15.05 15.32 0.22
N ALA A 195 -13.87 15.84 0.60
CA ALA A 195 -12.80 15.02 1.15
C ALA A 195 -13.13 14.54 2.58
N GLY A 196 -12.88 13.27 2.88
CA GLY A 196 -13.08 12.70 4.20
C GLY A 196 -12.54 11.28 4.38
N ILE A 197 -12.84 10.69 5.53
CA ILE A 197 -12.45 9.31 5.85
C ILE A 197 -12.89 8.33 4.75
N GLY A 198 -11.93 7.57 4.24
CA GLY A 198 -12.10 6.63 3.14
C GLY A 198 -11.38 7.07 1.86
N ASP A 199 -11.06 8.35 1.70
CA ASP A 199 -10.45 8.86 0.45
C ASP A 199 -8.98 8.47 0.29
N ALA A 200 -8.21 8.35 1.38
CA ALA A 200 -6.83 7.85 1.26
C ALA A 200 -6.86 6.38 0.85
N SER A 201 -7.76 5.60 1.45
CA SER A 201 -8.06 4.23 1.04
C SER A 201 -8.53 4.16 -0.42
N ALA A 202 -9.38 5.08 -0.89
CA ALA A 202 -9.81 5.15 -2.28
C ALA A 202 -8.65 5.43 -3.26
N VAL A 203 -7.70 6.33 -2.91
CA VAL A 203 -6.48 6.57 -3.70
C VAL A 203 -5.68 5.28 -3.87
N LYS A 204 -5.56 4.49 -2.81
CA LYS A 204 -4.86 3.19 -2.86
C LYS A 204 -5.59 2.18 -3.74
N MET A 205 -6.91 2.10 -3.64
CA MET A 205 -7.71 1.21 -4.49
C MET A 205 -7.60 1.60 -5.96
N ALA A 206 -7.73 2.89 -6.28
CA ALA A 206 -7.57 3.41 -7.64
C ALA A 206 -6.16 3.15 -8.20
N ASN A 207 -5.11 3.41 -7.41
CA ASN A 207 -3.73 3.12 -7.82
C ASN A 207 -3.51 1.62 -8.07
N SER A 208 -3.99 0.77 -7.15
CA SER A 208 -3.92 -0.69 -7.28
C SER A 208 -4.65 -1.17 -8.52
N GLY A 209 -5.85 -0.63 -8.78
CA GLY A 209 -6.65 -0.90 -9.96
C GLY A 209 -5.92 -0.55 -11.25
N ILE A 210 -5.30 0.63 -11.34
CA ILE A 210 -4.50 1.02 -12.52
C ILE A 210 -3.30 0.09 -12.70
N VAL A 211 -2.45 -0.06 -11.68
CA VAL A 211 -1.18 -0.80 -11.81
C VAL A 211 -1.42 -2.27 -12.11
N LYS A 212 -2.34 -2.92 -11.38
CA LYS A 212 -2.62 -4.34 -11.59
C LYS A 212 -3.58 -4.59 -12.73
N GLY A 213 -4.49 -3.66 -13.02
CA GLY A 213 -5.32 -3.69 -14.23
C GLY A 213 -4.47 -3.62 -15.50
N ALA A 214 -3.44 -2.76 -15.53
CA ALA A 214 -2.47 -2.74 -16.62
C ALA A 214 -1.71 -4.06 -16.75
N ILE A 215 -1.26 -4.65 -15.64
CA ILE A 215 -0.63 -5.98 -15.65
C ILE A 215 -1.59 -7.04 -16.20
N ALA A 216 -2.87 -7.02 -15.79
CA ALA A 216 -3.88 -7.96 -16.28
C ALA A 216 -4.14 -7.76 -17.78
N LEU A 217 -4.21 -6.51 -18.26
CA LEU A 217 -4.38 -6.18 -19.67
C LEU A 217 -3.19 -6.68 -20.50
N PHE A 218 -1.96 -6.37 -20.09
CA PHE A 218 -0.76 -6.87 -20.76
C PHE A 218 -0.72 -8.39 -20.77
N THR A 219 -0.95 -9.02 -19.61
CA THR A 219 -0.92 -10.48 -19.47
C THR A 219 -1.96 -11.14 -20.37
N SER A 220 -3.20 -10.66 -20.36
CA SER A 220 -4.29 -11.24 -21.16
C SER A 220 -4.01 -11.15 -22.67
N MET A 221 -3.54 -10.00 -23.16
CA MET A 221 -3.29 -9.81 -24.59
C MET A 221 -1.99 -10.47 -25.07
N ILE A 222 -0.96 -10.56 -24.22
CA ILE A 222 0.22 -11.41 -24.50
C ILE A 222 -0.23 -12.86 -24.69
N LEU A 223 -1.01 -13.41 -23.76
CA LEU A 223 -1.47 -14.79 -23.85
C LEU A 223 -2.39 -15.03 -25.05
N ALA A 224 -3.29 -14.10 -25.35
CA ALA A 224 -4.18 -14.21 -26.51
C ALA A 224 -3.40 -14.17 -27.83
N SER A 225 -2.46 -13.22 -27.98
CA SER A 225 -1.63 -13.12 -29.18
C SER A 225 -0.74 -14.34 -29.38
N TYR A 226 -0.08 -14.82 -28.31
CA TYR A 226 0.76 -16.01 -28.37
C TYR A 226 -0.06 -17.28 -28.67
N ALA A 227 -1.27 -17.39 -28.11
CA ALA A 227 -2.20 -18.48 -28.39
C ALA A 227 -2.65 -18.52 -29.85
N SER A 228 -2.77 -17.36 -30.52
CA SER A 228 -3.01 -17.29 -31.97
C SER A 228 -1.79 -17.81 -32.74
N SER A 229 -0.60 -17.25 -32.47
CA SER A 229 0.69 -17.85 -32.81
C SER A 229 1.87 -17.06 -32.19
N PRO A 230 3.06 -17.66 -32.05
CA PRO A 230 4.28 -16.92 -31.68
C PRO A 230 4.60 -15.75 -32.63
N SER A 231 4.26 -15.86 -33.91
CA SER A 231 4.43 -14.76 -34.88
C SER A 231 3.47 -13.61 -34.62
N THR A 232 2.26 -13.90 -34.12
CA THR A 232 1.27 -12.87 -33.76
C THR A 232 1.73 -12.09 -32.53
N SER A 233 2.32 -12.73 -31.53
CA SER A 233 2.91 -12.01 -30.39
C SER A 233 4.12 -11.16 -30.79
N GLN A 234 4.94 -11.60 -31.74
CA GLN A 234 6.01 -10.77 -32.31
C GLN A 234 5.43 -9.56 -33.06
N GLY A 235 4.37 -9.77 -33.83
CA GLY A 235 3.61 -8.69 -34.49
C GLY A 235 3.05 -7.68 -33.49
N LEU A 236 2.49 -8.15 -32.36
CA LEU A 236 2.01 -7.29 -31.27
C LEU A 236 3.14 -6.43 -30.69
N LEU A 237 4.30 -7.02 -30.38
CA LEU A 237 5.44 -6.27 -29.86
C LEU A 237 5.93 -5.22 -30.86
N HIS A 238 6.01 -5.59 -32.15
CA HIS A 238 6.39 -4.66 -33.20
C HIS A 238 5.38 -3.51 -33.33
N SER A 239 4.07 -3.80 -33.34
CA SER A 239 3.04 -2.77 -33.45
C SER A 239 3.01 -1.85 -32.23
N LEU A 240 3.17 -2.39 -31.01
CA LEU A 240 3.26 -1.59 -29.78
C LEU A 240 4.54 -0.78 -29.72
N HIS A 241 5.65 -1.28 -30.26
CA HIS A 241 6.88 -0.51 -30.32
C HIS A 241 6.75 0.73 -31.22
N ILE A 242 6.06 0.59 -32.35
CA ILE A 242 5.77 1.71 -33.26
C ILE A 242 4.81 2.71 -32.61
N SER A 243 3.68 2.20 -32.10
CA SER A 243 2.58 3.04 -31.63
C SER A 243 2.82 3.57 -30.20
N GLN A 244 3.00 2.66 -29.23
CA GLN A 244 3.06 2.97 -27.80
C GLN A 244 4.32 2.37 -27.14
N SER A 245 5.52 2.81 -27.56
CA SER A 245 6.80 2.22 -27.12
C SER A 245 6.98 2.15 -25.59
N THR A 246 6.40 3.09 -24.83
CA THR A 246 6.38 3.08 -23.36
C THR A 246 5.68 1.84 -22.77
N PHE A 247 4.71 1.24 -23.46
CA PHE A 247 4.07 0.01 -23.00
C PHE A 247 5.02 -1.19 -23.06
N ILE A 248 5.93 -1.25 -24.04
CA ILE A 248 6.95 -2.29 -24.10
C ILE A 248 7.81 -2.24 -22.82
N ASP A 249 8.26 -1.04 -22.46
CA ASP A 249 9.03 -0.81 -21.26
C ASP A 249 8.27 -1.20 -19.98
N GLN A 250 6.99 -0.84 -19.87
CA GLN A 250 6.14 -1.24 -18.75
C GLN A 250 5.93 -2.76 -18.68
N MET A 251 5.66 -3.41 -19.81
CA MET A 251 5.49 -4.88 -19.88
C MET A 251 6.73 -5.60 -19.35
N ILE A 252 7.92 -5.17 -19.79
CA ILE A 252 9.21 -5.75 -19.36
C ILE A 252 9.40 -5.63 -17.85
N ARG A 253 9.02 -4.50 -17.25
CA ARG A 253 9.18 -4.26 -15.82
C ARG A 253 8.14 -4.98 -14.97
N LEU A 254 6.87 -4.92 -15.38
CA LEU A 254 5.73 -5.25 -14.51
C LEU A 254 5.31 -6.73 -14.60
N VAL A 255 5.24 -7.30 -15.81
CA VAL A 255 4.74 -8.67 -16.02
C VAL A 255 5.61 -9.72 -15.29
N PRO A 256 6.95 -9.69 -15.36
CA PRO A 256 7.78 -10.69 -14.70
C PRO A 256 7.64 -10.68 -13.18
N GLN A 257 7.45 -9.49 -12.59
CA GLN A 257 7.30 -9.34 -11.16
C GLN A 257 5.97 -9.93 -10.64
N MET A 258 4.94 -10.02 -11.49
CA MET A 258 3.63 -10.55 -11.13
C MET A 258 3.68 -12.06 -10.95
N THR A 259 4.33 -12.80 -11.86
CA THR A 259 4.31 -14.27 -11.89
C THR A 259 4.51 -14.96 -10.52
N PRO A 260 5.58 -14.67 -9.74
CA PRO A 260 5.81 -15.33 -8.46
C PRO A 260 4.83 -14.92 -7.34
N LYS A 261 4.06 -13.84 -7.54
CA LYS A 261 3.14 -13.28 -6.55
C LYS A 261 1.70 -13.18 -7.05
N ALA A 262 1.37 -13.85 -8.15
CA ALA A 262 0.06 -13.79 -8.79
C ALA A 262 -1.07 -14.16 -7.81
N TYR A 263 -0.82 -15.10 -6.90
CA TYR A 263 -1.76 -15.51 -5.86
C TYR A 263 -2.18 -14.35 -4.94
N ARG A 264 -1.28 -13.40 -4.64
CA ARG A 264 -1.61 -12.22 -3.81
C ARG A 264 -2.52 -11.25 -4.56
N PHE A 265 -2.31 -11.13 -5.86
CA PHE A 265 -3.08 -10.21 -6.70
C PHE A 265 -4.54 -10.66 -6.85
N VAL A 266 -4.87 -11.93 -6.58
CA VAL A 266 -6.26 -12.42 -6.59
C VAL A 266 -7.09 -11.66 -5.56
N GLU A 267 -6.67 -11.66 -4.30
CA GLU A 267 -7.42 -10.98 -3.23
C GLU A 267 -7.34 -9.46 -3.39
N GLU A 268 -6.21 -8.92 -3.85
CA GLU A 268 -6.10 -7.48 -4.13
C GLU A 268 -7.05 -7.02 -5.27
N MET A 269 -7.32 -7.86 -6.27
CA MET A 269 -8.30 -7.53 -7.32
C MET A 269 -9.75 -7.69 -6.87
N LYS A 270 -10.03 -8.65 -5.97
CA LYS A 270 -11.35 -8.72 -5.32
C LYS A 270 -11.64 -7.48 -4.48
N GLU A 271 -10.63 -6.96 -3.78
CA GLU A 271 -10.79 -5.74 -2.99
C GLU A 271 -11.06 -4.51 -3.88
N VAL A 272 -10.36 -4.38 -5.01
CA VAL A 272 -10.63 -3.32 -5.99
C VAL A 272 -12.02 -3.47 -6.62
N ALA A 273 -12.45 -4.71 -6.92
CA ALA A 273 -13.80 -4.98 -7.41
C ALA A 273 -14.87 -4.52 -6.41
N ARG A 274 -14.71 -4.93 -5.13
CA ARG A 274 -15.60 -4.50 -4.04
C ARG A 274 -15.60 -2.99 -3.84
N PHE A 275 -14.44 -2.33 -3.93
CA PHE A 275 -14.38 -0.86 -3.89
C PHE A 275 -15.27 -0.23 -4.97
N THR A 276 -15.20 -0.72 -6.22
CA THR A 276 -16.02 -0.16 -7.30
C THR A 276 -17.49 -0.51 -7.18
N GLU A 277 -17.82 -1.68 -6.63
CA GLU A 277 -19.20 -2.10 -6.30
C GLU A 277 -19.79 -1.23 -5.18
N ASP A 278 -19.04 -0.94 -4.13
CA ASP A 278 -19.44 -0.07 -3.02
C ASP A 278 -19.80 1.36 -3.51
N GLU A 279 -19.16 1.82 -4.60
CA GLU A 279 -19.43 3.11 -5.26
C GLU A 279 -20.54 3.03 -6.34
N GLY A 280 -21.18 1.87 -6.51
CA GLY A 280 -22.25 1.65 -7.49
C GLY A 280 -21.77 1.56 -8.95
N LEU A 281 -20.51 1.14 -9.16
CA LEU A 281 -19.85 1.02 -10.47
C LEU A 281 -19.66 -0.45 -10.87
N ASP A 282 -20.76 -1.19 -10.97
CA ASP A 282 -20.78 -2.65 -11.18
C ASP A 282 -20.07 -3.10 -12.46
N GLU A 283 -20.16 -2.33 -13.54
CA GLU A 283 -19.48 -2.64 -14.79
C GLU A 283 -17.96 -2.55 -14.63
N ILE A 284 -17.47 -1.65 -13.77
CA ILE A 284 -16.05 -1.53 -13.44
C ILE A 284 -15.63 -2.69 -12.54
N SER A 285 -16.46 -3.09 -11.57
CA SER A 285 -16.20 -4.26 -10.71
C SER A 285 -15.94 -5.52 -11.54
N CYS A 286 -16.75 -5.75 -12.57
CA CYS A 286 -16.60 -6.90 -13.48
C CYS A 286 -15.21 -6.99 -14.15
N ILE A 287 -14.55 -5.85 -14.44
CA ILE A 287 -13.20 -5.82 -15.01
C ILE A 287 -12.21 -6.45 -14.03
N TYR A 288 -12.30 -6.08 -12.75
CA TYR A 288 -11.37 -6.52 -11.72
C TYR A 288 -11.66 -7.95 -11.25
N GLU A 289 -12.93 -8.41 -11.27
CA GLU A 289 -13.23 -9.83 -11.13
C GLU A 289 -12.59 -10.69 -12.24
N GLY A 290 -12.64 -10.19 -13.48
CA GLY A 290 -11.96 -10.82 -14.62
C GLY A 290 -10.44 -10.88 -14.41
N ALA A 291 -9.84 -9.77 -13.94
CA ALA A 291 -8.43 -9.72 -13.58
C ALA A 291 -8.07 -10.72 -12.46
N ALA A 292 -8.91 -10.85 -11.42
CA ALA A 292 -8.72 -11.81 -10.35
C ALA A 292 -8.71 -13.26 -10.88
N LYS A 293 -9.64 -13.61 -11.77
CA LYS A 293 -9.70 -14.93 -12.44
C LYS A 293 -8.45 -15.20 -13.28
N LEU A 294 -7.95 -14.19 -14.00
CA LEU A 294 -6.70 -14.29 -14.76
C LEU A 294 -5.51 -14.54 -13.85
N PHE A 295 -5.34 -13.76 -12.77
CA PHE A 295 -4.23 -13.96 -11.84
C PHE A 295 -4.31 -15.30 -11.11
N GLN A 296 -5.51 -15.76 -10.78
CA GLN A 296 -5.73 -17.08 -10.21
C GLN A 296 -5.25 -18.20 -11.15
N LYS A 297 -5.48 -18.04 -12.47
CA LYS A 297 -4.96 -18.96 -13.49
C LYS A 297 -3.44 -18.95 -13.53
N ILE A 298 -2.81 -17.78 -13.58
CA ILE A 298 -1.35 -17.65 -13.58
C ILE A 298 -0.72 -18.24 -12.31
N ALA A 299 -1.33 -18.00 -11.14
CA ALA A 299 -0.87 -18.55 -9.87
C ALA A 299 -0.84 -20.08 -9.90
N ARG A 300 -1.91 -20.73 -10.38
CA ARG A 300 -1.96 -22.19 -10.52
C ARG A 300 -0.89 -22.72 -11.46
N THR A 301 -0.69 -22.07 -12.61
CA THR A 301 0.36 -22.44 -13.56
C THR A 301 1.75 -22.30 -12.94
N HIS A 302 2.01 -21.21 -12.21
CA HIS A 302 3.29 -20.99 -11.54
C HIS A 302 3.55 -22.03 -10.42
N GLU A 303 2.56 -22.34 -9.60
CA GLU A 303 2.67 -23.34 -8.54
C GLU A 303 2.93 -24.74 -9.10
N ALA A 304 2.30 -25.10 -10.22
CA ALA A 304 2.47 -26.40 -10.87
C ALA A 304 3.90 -26.62 -11.39
N ARG A 305 4.59 -25.55 -11.80
CA ARG A 305 6.02 -25.59 -12.17
C ARG A 305 6.96 -25.84 -11.00
N GLY A 306 6.55 -25.45 -9.79
CA GLY A 306 7.35 -25.62 -8.57
C GLY A 306 7.26 -27.03 -7.98
N ARG A 307 6.42 -27.91 -8.53
CA ARG A 307 6.27 -29.31 -8.13
C ARG A 307 6.95 -30.18 -9.20
N GLU A 308 7.72 -31.19 -8.79
CA GLU A 308 8.50 -32.06 -9.69
C GLU A 308 7.67 -32.63 -10.86
N GLU A 309 8.35 -32.81 -12.00
CA GLU A 309 7.79 -33.22 -13.30
C GLU A 309 6.92 -34.49 -13.19
N GLY A 310 5.62 -34.35 -13.49
CA GLY A 310 4.73 -35.51 -13.61
C GLY A 310 3.23 -35.23 -13.62
N GLN A 311 2.77 -34.03 -13.25
CA GLN A 311 1.33 -33.71 -13.17
C GLN A 311 0.88 -32.50 -14.02
N ASN A 312 1.69 -32.04 -14.98
CA ASN A 312 1.45 -30.77 -15.70
C ASN A 312 0.62 -30.87 -16.99
N ALA A 313 0.14 -32.07 -17.37
CA ALA A 313 -0.56 -32.29 -18.64
C ALA A 313 -1.85 -31.45 -18.82
N TYR A 314 -2.45 -30.94 -17.74
CA TYR A 314 -3.70 -30.17 -17.79
C TYR A 314 -3.53 -28.64 -17.93
N LEU A 315 -2.29 -28.13 -17.90
CA LEU A 315 -2.00 -26.69 -18.00
C LEU A 315 -1.37 -26.28 -19.33
N ASN A 316 -0.87 -27.25 -20.10
CA ASN A 316 -0.23 -27.02 -21.39
C ASN A 316 -1.27 -26.70 -22.47
N ARG A 317 -1.02 -25.63 -23.21
CA ARG A 317 -1.70 -25.33 -24.47
C ARG A 317 -0.85 -25.85 -25.61
N THR A 318 -1.49 -26.49 -26.59
CA THR A 318 -0.85 -26.83 -27.85
C THR A 318 -1.21 -25.77 -28.89
N VAL A 319 -0.23 -25.03 -29.40
CA VAL A 319 -0.42 -24.16 -30.58
C VAL A 319 0.50 -24.63 -31.69
N LYS A 320 -0.10 -25.02 -32.83
CA LYS A 320 0.62 -25.50 -34.02
C LYS A 320 1.70 -26.54 -33.70
N GLY A 321 1.40 -27.49 -32.82
CA GLY A 321 2.28 -28.61 -32.45
C GLY A 321 3.34 -28.32 -31.38
N ARG A 322 3.34 -27.13 -30.76
CA ARG A 322 4.17 -26.83 -29.58
C ARG A 322 3.32 -26.77 -28.32
N GLU A 323 3.70 -27.55 -27.31
CA GLU A 323 3.18 -27.43 -25.95
C GLU A 323 3.90 -26.30 -25.20
N PHE A 324 3.13 -25.46 -24.52
CA PHE A 324 3.63 -24.46 -23.58
C PHE A 324 2.56 -24.16 -22.55
N ASP A 325 2.95 -23.73 -21.35
CA ASP A 325 1.99 -23.17 -20.40
C ASP A 325 1.97 -21.63 -20.45
N ASP A 326 1.00 -21.01 -19.77
CA ASP A 326 0.83 -19.55 -19.79
C ASP A 326 2.08 -18.77 -19.33
N VAL A 327 2.85 -19.31 -18.38
CA VAL A 327 4.04 -18.65 -17.86
C VAL A 327 5.19 -18.71 -18.89
N ASP A 328 5.32 -19.80 -19.65
CA ASP A 328 6.31 -19.88 -20.75
C ASP A 328 5.98 -18.86 -21.84
N ALA A 329 4.71 -18.75 -22.22
CA ALA A 329 4.27 -17.76 -23.20
C ALA A 329 4.61 -16.34 -22.75
N LEU A 330 4.32 -16.01 -21.48
CA LEU A 330 4.65 -14.70 -20.91
C LEU A 330 6.16 -14.46 -20.93
N LEU A 331 6.97 -15.41 -20.45
CA LEU A 331 8.42 -15.26 -20.39
C LEU A 331 9.05 -15.14 -21.79
N ALA A 332 8.56 -15.91 -22.76
CA ALA A 332 9.02 -15.84 -24.15
C ALA A 332 8.75 -14.45 -24.75
N VAL A 333 7.52 -13.94 -24.63
CA VAL A 333 7.16 -12.62 -25.17
C VAL A 333 7.88 -11.50 -24.43
N ILE A 334 8.09 -11.60 -23.11
CA ILE A 334 8.89 -10.62 -22.38
C ILE A 334 10.37 -10.66 -22.80
N SER A 335 10.91 -11.83 -23.11
CA SER A 335 12.28 -11.96 -23.64
C SER A 335 12.41 -11.24 -24.98
N ASP A 336 11.47 -11.46 -25.89
CA ASP A 336 11.43 -10.77 -27.19
C ASP A 336 11.27 -9.25 -27.01
N ALA A 337 10.41 -8.83 -26.07
CA ALA A 337 10.21 -7.41 -25.74
C ALA A 337 11.52 -6.76 -25.25
N LYS A 338 12.31 -7.45 -24.42
CA LYS A 338 13.62 -6.96 -23.94
C LYS A 338 14.62 -6.77 -25.09
N VAL A 339 14.67 -7.71 -26.03
CA VAL A 339 15.54 -7.62 -27.22
C VAL A 339 15.13 -6.42 -28.08
N LEU A 340 13.83 -6.26 -28.34
CA LEU A 340 13.29 -5.15 -29.11
C LEU A 340 13.58 -3.80 -28.44
N TRP A 341 13.34 -3.71 -27.13
CA TRP A 341 13.60 -2.50 -26.35
C TRP A 341 15.08 -2.13 -26.32
N ALA A 342 15.98 -3.10 -26.15
CA ALA A 342 17.43 -2.86 -26.12
C ALA A 342 17.96 -2.33 -27.47
N ARG A 343 17.42 -2.81 -28.59
CA ARG A 343 17.81 -2.38 -29.94
C ARG A 343 17.47 -0.91 -30.23
N ASP A 344 16.35 -0.43 -29.68
CA ASP A 344 15.73 0.83 -30.08
C ASP A 344 15.54 1.82 -28.92
N LYS A 345 16.18 1.57 -27.77
CA LYS A 345 16.16 2.44 -26.58
C LYS A 345 16.62 3.87 -26.95
N GLY A 346 15.72 4.83 -26.81
CA GLY A 346 16.00 6.25 -27.10
C GLY A 346 15.75 6.70 -28.54
N LYS A 347 15.30 5.81 -29.43
CA LYS A 347 14.74 6.20 -30.73
C LYS A 347 13.27 6.56 -30.52
N SER A 348 12.90 7.83 -30.59
CA SER A 348 11.48 8.18 -30.67
C SER A 348 11.01 7.83 -32.08
N TRP A 349 9.95 7.03 -32.16
CA TRP A 349 9.17 6.98 -33.39
C TRP A 349 8.42 8.31 -33.48
N ASP A 350 8.95 9.22 -34.31
CA ASP A 350 8.29 10.49 -34.63
C ASP A 350 7.41 10.29 -35.87
N PRO A 351 6.07 10.25 -35.73
CA PRO A 351 5.17 10.15 -36.87
C PRO A 351 5.24 11.35 -37.83
N SER A 352 5.87 12.47 -37.44
CA SER A 352 6.03 13.65 -38.31
C SER A 352 7.19 13.54 -39.32
N HIS A 353 7.88 12.40 -39.37
CA HIS A 353 8.93 12.10 -40.35
C HIS A 353 8.52 11.07 -41.43
N MET A 354 7.22 10.80 -41.56
CA MET A 354 6.59 10.16 -42.72
C MET A 354 5.70 11.18 -43.44
#